data_AF-A0A6N7XN38-F1
#
_entry.id   AF-A0A6N7XN38-F1
#
_cell.length_a   1.000
_cell.length_b   1.000
_cell.length_c   1.000
_cell.angle_alpha   90.00
_cell.angle_beta   90.00
_cell.angle_gamma   90.00
#
_symmetry.space_group_name_H-M   'P 1'
#
loop_
_entity.id
_entity.type
_entity.pdbx_description
1 polymer ?
#
loop_
_entity_poly.entity_id
_entity_poly.type
_entity_poly.pdbx_seq_one_letter_code
_entity_poly.pdbx_strand_id
1 'polypeptide(L)'
;MLRMVQTELRRITYSMVTRIGILLVIFFVLLLLFLDIQSVERSVNDKQILMGIEAKLQERKWAEEVDYGVITNEKVKEDLDFLRKHYEQEKKISRNDMKTSLPSKVYYSHYLPRESYYLWVQENYLGWGSYGNEFSKILENQSLPSFEEGRVERVKKILDKNKFQGKTREFLLKMEENSRSPYEYGYFEGWDWAFKFLYFVLSTTI
;
A
#
# COMPACT_ATOMS: atom_id res chain seq x y z
N MET A 1 -25.91 42.14 8.01
CA MET A 1 -25.93 40.67 7.92
C MET A 1 -24.57 40.06 8.29
N LEU A 2 -23.46 40.41 7.62
CA LEU A 2 -22.10 39.91 7.96
C LEU A 2 -21.67 40.15 9.43
N ARG A 3 -21.91 41.34 9.99
CA ARG A 3 -21.56 41.65 11.39
C ARG A 3 -22.28 40.75 12.40
N MET A 4 -23.52 40.36 12.10
CA MET A 4 -24.36 39.53 12.99
C MET A 4 -23.87 38.08 13.01
N VAL A 5 -23.52 37.55 11.82
CA VAL A 5 -22.86 36.24 11.66
C VAL A 5 -21.50 36.21 12.37
N GLN A 6 -20.71 37.29 12.28
CA GLN A 6 -19.43 37.39 12.98
C GLN A 6 -19.57 37.40 14.50
N THR A 7 -20.57 38.10 15.06
CA THR A 7 -20.82 38.09 16.52
C THR A 7 -21.29 36.74 17.03
N GLU A 8 -22.16 36.04 16.30
CA GLU A 8 -22.64 34.70 16.68
C GLU A 8 -21.51 33.66 16.60
N LEU A 9 -20.68 33.69 15.55
CA LEU A 9 -19.47 32.87 15.44
C LEU A 9 -18.50 33.14 16.60
N ARG A 10 -18.31 34.40 16.98
CA ARG A 10 -17.47 34.80 18.12
C ARG A 10 -18.06 34.33 19.45
N ARG A 11 -19.38 34.25 19.58
CA ARG A 11 -20.07 33.78 20.79
C ARG A 11 -19.99 32.26 20.94
N ILE A 12 -20.15 31.52 19.84
CA ILE A 12 -19.98 30.07 19.77
C ILE A 12 -18.53 29.70 20.12
N THR A 13 -17.53 30.35 19.49
CA THR A 13 -16.11 30.07 19.75
C THR A 13 -15.64 30.43 21.17
N TYR A 14 -16.25 31.42 21.84
CA TYR A 14 -15.89 31.80 23.21
C TYR A 14 -16.61 31.00 24.31
N SER A 15 -17.65 30.23 23.97
CA SER A 15 -18.37 29.43 24.96
C SER A 15 -17.46 28.33 25.54
N MET A 16 -17.48 28.13 26.86
CA MET A 16 -16.72 27.03 27.51
C MET A 16 -17.11 25.67 26.92
N VAL A 17 -18.39 25.49 26.58
CA VAL A 17 -18.94 24.26 26.01
C VAL A 17 -18.31 23.93 24.66
N THR A 18 -18.15 24.92 23.77
CA THR A 18 -17.51 24.71 22.47
C THR A 18 -16.02 24.39 22.60
N ARG A 19 -15.30 25.04 23.53
CA ARG A 19 -13.89 24.71 23.80
C ARG A 19 -13.72 23.30 24.36
N ILE A 20 -14.57 22.92 25.32
CA ILE A 20 -14.59 21.56 25.88
C ILE A 20 -14.94 20.55 24.78
N GLY A 21 -15.94 20.84 23.95
CA GLY A 21 -16.33 20.00 22.82
C GLY A 21 -15.19 19.78 21.83
N ILE A 22 -14.48 20.85 21.43
CA ILE A 22 -13.31 20.75 20.55
C ILE A 22 -12.19 19.93 21.19
N LEU A 23 -11.88 20.18 22.46
CA LEU A 23 -10.86 19.42 23.20
C LEU A 23 -11.22 17.93 23.31
N LEU A 24 -12.50 17.61 23.56
CA LEU A 24 -12.98 16.24 23.57
C LEU A 24 -12.84 15.58 22.20
N VAL A 25 -13.21 16.27 21.12
CA VAL A 25 -13.04 15.73 19.76
C VAL A 25 -11.56 15.48 19.45
N ILE A 26 -10.67 16.44 19.76
CA ILE A 26 -9.22 16.25 19.59
C ILE A 26 -8.72 15.07 20.42
N PHE A 27 -9.15 14.98 21.69
CA PHE A 27 -8.80 13.87 22.56
C PHE A 27 -9.25 12.52 21.99
N PHE A 28 -10.50 12.41 21.51
CA PHE A 28 -10.99 11.18 20.89
C PHE A 28 -10.23 10.84 19.61
N VAL A 29 -9.92 11.82 18.76
CA VAL A 29 -9.10 11.59 17.55
C VAL A 29 -7.71 11.08 17.93
N LEU A 30 -7.04 11.72 18.90
CA LEU A 30 -5.72 11.29 19.36
C LEU A 30 -5.78 9.90 20.02
N LEU A 31 -6.84 9.61 20.77
CA LEU A 31 -7.07 8.30 21.38
C LEU A 31 -7.24 7.22 20.31
N LEU A 32 -8.05 7.49 19.27
CA LEU A 32 -8.24 6.56 18.15
C LEU A 32 -6.93 6.32 17.40
N LEU A 33 -6.16 7.36 17.11
CA LEU A 33 -4.84 7.24 16.49
C LEU A 33 -3.85 6.45 17.37
N PHE A 34 -3.88 6.66 18.68
CA PHE A 34 -3.05 5.92 19.61
C PHE A 34 -3.41 4.43 19.63
N LEU A 35 -4.70 4.11 19.72
CA LEU A 35 -5.19 2.72 19.69
C LEU A 35 -4.84 2.02 18.37
N ASP A 36 -4.99 2.73 17.24
CA ASP A 36 -4.60 2.24 15.92
C ASP A 36 -3.11 1.89 15.87
N ILE A 37 -2.24 2.79 16.33
CA ILE A 37 -0.80 2.51 16.43
C ILE A 37 -0.53 1.27 17.29
N GLN A 38 -1.14 1.16 18.48
CA GLN A 38 -0.92 0.02 19.38
C GLN A 38 -1.34 -1.33 18.79
N SER A 39 -2.29 -1.33 17.85
CA SER A 39 -2.78 -2.53 17.16
C SER A 39 -1.84 -3.07 16.08
N VAL A 40 -0.78 -2.33 15.75
CA VAL A 40 0.17 -2.72 14.70
C VAL A 40 1.11 -3.79 15.24
N GLU A 41 1.19 -4.91 14.55
CA GLU A 41 2.12 -6.00 14.85
C GLU A 41 3.04 -6.28 13.66
N ARG A 42 4.34 -6.46 13.92
CA ARG A 42 5.34 -6.82 12.88
C ARG A 42 6.26 -7.92 13.35
N SER A 43 6.29 -9.03 12.62
CA SER A 43 7.27 -10.10 12.83
C SER A 43 8.60 -9.70 12.20
N VAL A 44 9.66 -9.62 13.02
CA VAL A 44 11.02 -9.28 12.54
C VAL A 44 11.81 -10.53 12.17
N ASN A 45 11.48 -11.64 12.82
CA ASN A 45 11.97 -12.99 12.54
C ASN A 45 10.98 -14.01 13.10
N ASP A 46 11.26 -15.31 12.92
CA ASP A 46 10.40 -16.41 13.38
C ASP A 46 10.09 -16.41 14.89
N LYS A 47 10.87 -15.69 15.70
CA LYS A 47 10.80 -15.70 17.17
C LYS A 47 10.36 -14.37 17.77
N GLN A 48 10.35 -13.29 16.99
CA GLN A 48 10.15 -11.94 17.50
C GLN A 48 9.05 -11.22 16.74
N ILE A 49 8.05 -10.77 17.50
CA ILE A 49 6.97 -9.90 17.03
C ILE A 49 7.10 -8.60 17.83
N LEU A 50 7.22 -7.48 17.11
CA LEU A 50 7.13 -6.14 17.67
C LEU A 50 5.69 -5.67 17.61
N MET A 51 5.30 -4.83 18.57
CA MET A 51 3.96 -4.24 18.64
C MET A 51 4.02 -2.72 18.74
N GLY A 52 2.95 -2.06 18.35
CA GLY A 52 2.77 -0.64 18.60
C GLY A 52 3.81 0.24 17.91
N ILE A 53 4.38 1.16 18.70
CA ILE A 53 5.39 2.12 18.23
C ILE A 53 6.66 1.40 17.77
N GLU A 54 7.07 0.30 18.42
CA GLU A 54 8.28 -0.43 18.04
C GLU A 54 8.14 -1.05 16.65
N ALA A 55 6.96 -1.60 16.34
CA ALA A 55 6.64 -2.11 15.01
C ALA A 55 6.74 -0.98 13.95
N LYS A 56 6.19 0.20 14.25
CA LYS A 56 6.25 1.37 13.36
C LYS A 56 7.67 1.91 13.16
N LEU A 57 8.48 1.93 14.21
CA LEU A 57 9.90 2.31 14.11
C LEU A 57 10.68 1.30 13.26
N GLN A 58 10.35 0.02 13.35
CA GLN A 58 10.99 -1.01 12.53
C GLN A 58 10.59 -0.89 11.05
N GLU A 59 9.32 -0.63 10.73
CA GLU A 59 8.87 -0.33 9.35
C GLU A 59 9.68 0.85 8.77
N ARG A 60 9.84 1.92 9.56
CA ARG A 60 10.63 3.08 9.15
C ARG A 60 12.09 2.72 8.89
N LYS A 61 12.72 1.92 9.76
CA LYS A 61 14.10 1.45 9.53
C LYS A 61 14.22 0.65 8.24
N TRP A 62 13.28 -0.26 7.96
CA TRP A 62 13.29 -0.98 6.69
C TRP A 62 13.19 -0.04 5.49
N ALA A 63 12.34 0.99 5.56
CA ALA A 63 12.24 1.99 4.50
C ALA A 63 13.52 2.82 4.32
N GLU A 64 14.27 3.07 5.39
CA GLU A 64 15.56 3.79 5.34
C GLU A 64 16.72 2.89 4.86
N GLU A 65 16.70 1.60 5.20
CA GLU A 65 17.74 0.62 4.87
C GLU A 65 17.61 0.07 3.44
N VAL A 66 16.38 -0.01 2.93
CA VAL A 66 16.15 -0.47 1.58
C VAL A 66 16.35 0.69 0.61
N ASP A 67 17.46 0.67 -0.10
CA ASP A 67 17.59 1.47 -1.32
C ASP A 67 16.73 0.82 -2.41
N TYR A 68 15.54 1.38 -2.62
CA TYR A 68 14.65 0.95 -3.69
C TYR A 68 15.06 1.51 -5.05
N GLY A 69 15.92 2.54 -5.06
CA GLY A 69 16.39 3.21 -6.25
C GLY A 69 15.28 3.52 -7.26
N VAL A 70 15.67 3.37 -8.53
CA VAL A 70 14.78 3.49 -9.67
C VAL A 70 14.20 2.12 -10.02
N ILE A 71 12.87 2.05 -10.15
CA ILE A 71 12.17 0.83 -10.54
C ILE A 71 12.07 0.76 -12.06
N THR A 72 12.80 -0.17 -12.67
CA THR A 72 12.75 -0.53 -14.09
C THR A 72 12.22 -1.95 -14.31
N ASN A 73 11.90 -2.29 -15.56
CA ASN A 73 11.54 -3.65 -15.95
C ASN A 73 12.65 -4.65 -15.56
N GLU A 74 13.92 -4.28 -15.75
CA GLU A 74 15.09 -5.08 -15.42
C GLU A 74 15.19 -5.29 -13.92
N LYS A 75 15.03 -4.23 -13.11
CA LYS A 75 15.08 -4.32 -11.65
C LYS A 75 13.99 -5.25 -11.10
N VAL A 76 12.76 -5.13 -11.58
CA VAL A 76 11.65 -6.01 -11.19
C VAL A 76 11.95 -7.45 -11.59
N LYS A 77 12.49 -7.67 -12.79
CA LYS A 77 12.87 -9.00 -13.25
C LYS A 77 13.97 -9.61 -12.39
N GLU A 78 15.03 -8.87 -12.08
CA GLU A 78 16.13 -9.30 -11.22
C GLU A 78 15.64 -9.67 -9.81
N ASP A 79 14.77 -8.86 -9.22
CA ASP A 79 14.19 -9.13 -7.91
C ASP A 79 13.32 -10.41 -7.92
N LEU A 80 12.48 -10.57 -8.94
CA LEU A 80 11.65 -11.77 -9.08
C LEU A 80 12.52 -13.01 -9.33
N ASP A 81 13.57 -12.92 -10.13
CA ASP A 81 14.49 -14.03 -10.39
C ASP A 81 15.30 -14.40 -9.13
N PHE A 82 15.70 -13.40 -8.33
CA PHE A 82 16.30 -13.63 -7.02
C PHE A 82 15.35 -14.40 -6.10
N LEU A 83 14.09 -13.96 -6.01
CA LEU A 83 13.09 -14.65 -5.19
C LEU A 83 12.82 -16.06 -5.72
N ARG A 84 12.62 -16.25 -7.02
CA ARG A 84 12.40 -17.56 -7.67
C ARG A 84 13.52 -18.54 -7.38
N LYS A 85 14.78 -18.09 -7.43
CA LYS A 85 15.95 -18.93 -7.12
C LYS A 85 15.92 -19.48 -5.69
N HIS A 86 15.33 -18.75 -4.76
CA HIS A 86 15.18 -19.16 -3.37
C HIS A 86 13.77 -19.69 -3.07
N TYR A 87 12.86 -19.65 -4.04
CA TYR A 87 11.49 -20.12 -3.91
C TYR A 87 11.46 -21.62 -4.17
N GLU A 88 11.94 -22.38 -3.19
CA GLU A 88 11.88 -23.82 -3.20
C GLU A 88 10.76 -24.32 -2.28
N GLN A 89 10.43 -25.62 -2.39
CA GLN A 89 9.56 -26.30 -1.44
C GLN A 89 10.22 -26.35 -0.06
N GLU A 90 10.14 -25.27 0.71
CA GLU A 90 10.58 -25.32 2.10
C GLU A 90 9.57 -26.14 2.92
N LYS A 91 10.09 -27.19 3.57
CA LYS A 91 9.35 -27.97 4.55
C LYS A 91 9.02 -27.07 5.75
N LYS A 92 7.78 -26.56 5.77
CA LYS A 92 7.10 -26.00 6.95
C LYS A 92 7.96 -25.05 7.79
N ILE A 93 8.09 -23.79 7.36
CA ILE A 93 8.41 -22.68 8.27
C ILE A 93 7.41 -21.55 8.05
N SER A 94 6.16 -21.77 8.46
CA SER A 94 5.16 -20.75 8.74
C SER A 94 3.86 -21.43 9.18
N ARG A 95 3.07 -20.78 10.05
CA ARG A 95 1.72 -21.22 10.45
C ARG A 95 0.72 -21.25 9.28
N ASN A 96 1.13 -20.86 8.07
CA ASN A 96 0.31 -20.97 6.86
C ASN A 96 0.63 -22.27 6.12
N ASP A 97 -0.41 -23.06 5.84
CA ASP A 97 -0.42 -24.32 5.08
C ASP A 97 0.00 -24.16 3.60
N MET A 98 1.14 -23.54 3.33
CA MET A 98 1.70 -23.43 1.98
C MET A 98 2.72 -24.54 1.72
N LYS A 99 2.61 -25.17 0.54
CA LYS A 99 3.49 -26.25 0.08
C LYS A 99 4.86 -25.75 -0.41
N THR A 100 5.02 -24.43 -0.57
CA THR A 100 6.20 -23.71 -1.06
C THR A 100 6.30 -22.35 -0.36
N SER A 101 7.48 -21.98 0.13
CA SER A 101 7.72 -20.69 0.81
C SER A 101 9.16 -20.22 0.61
N LEU A 102 9.38 -18.91 0.74
CA LEU A 102 10.74 -18.38 0.85
C LEU A 102 11.36 -18.84 2.18
N PRO A 103 12.65 -19.22 2.20
CA PRO A 103 13.38 -19.47 3.43
C PRO A 103 13.27 -18.29 4.39
N SER A 104 13.10 -18.53 5.69
CA SER A 104 12.94 -17.46 6.69
C SER A 104 13.99 -16.36 6.54
N LYS A 105 15.25 -16.73 6.32
CA LYS A 105 16.33 -15.75 6.10
C LYS A 105 16.04 -14.84 4.91
N VAL A 106 15.61 -15.39 3.78
CA VAL A 106 15.28 -14.61 2.57
C VAL A 106 14.01 -13.79 2.78
N TYR A 107 12.99 -14.37 3.43
CA TYR A 107 11.76 -13.66 3.75
C TYR A 107 12.04 -12.41 4.60
N TYR A 108 12.67 -12.56 5.78
CA TYR A 108 12.86 -11.46 6.72
C TYR A 108 13.91 -10.44 6.30
N SER A 109 14.95 -10.84 5.55
CA SER A 109 16.01 -9.91 5.14
C SER A 109 15.78 -9.26 3.77
N HIS A 110 15.02 -9.90 2.88
CA HIS A 110 14.84 -9.43 1.52
C HIS A 110 13.39 -9.06 1.20
N TYR A 111 12.44 -9.98 1.40
CA TYR A 111 11.04 -9.79 1.03
C TYR A 111 10.32 -8.82 1.95
N LEU A 112 10.31 -9.08 3.26
CA LEU A 112 9.54 -8.32 4.24
C LEU A 112 9.90 -6.82 4.28
N PRO A 113 11.18 -6.40 4.25
CA PRO A 113 11.54 -4.98 4.15
C PRO A 113 11.02 -4.33 2.85
N ARG A 114 10.72 -5.12 1.83
CA ARG A 114 10.22 -4.70 0.51
C ARG A 114 8.76 -5.09 0.30
N GLU A 115 8.00 -5.40 1.36
CA GLU A 115 6.64 -5.92 1.25
C GLU A 115 5.73 -5.01 0.40
N SER A 116 5.74 -3.70 0.64
CA SER A 116 4.95 -2.75 -0.14
C SER A 116 5.34 -2.71 -1.62
N TYR A 117 6.63 -2.85 -1.94
CA TYR A 117 7.12 -2.96 -3.31
C TYR A 117 6.58 -4.24 -3.97
N TYR A 118 6.71 -5.38 -3.31
CA TYR A 118 6.26 -6.65 -3.84
C TYR A 118 4.75 -6.75 -3.95
N LEU A 119 3.99 -6.11 -3.04
CA LEU A 119 2.55 -5.94 -3.16
C LEU A 119 2.19 -5.14 -4.42
N TRP A 120 2.87 -4.02 -4.67
CA TRP A 120 2.66 -3.23 -5.89
C TRP A 120 2.98 -4.02 -7.16
N VAL A 121 4.07 -4.80 -7.15
CA VAL A 121 4.40 -5.74 -8.22
C VAL A 121 3.31 -6.78 -8.39
N GLN A 122 2.76 -7.29 -7.28
CA GLN A 122 1.70 -8.28 -7.30
C GLN A 122 0.45 -7.80 -8.00
N GLU A 123 -0.01 -6.60 -7.63
CA GLU A 123 -1.23 -6.02 -8.20
C GLU A 123 -1.11 -5.73 -9.69
N ASN A 124 0.11 -5.47 -10.19
CA ASN A 124 0.33 -5.26 -11.63
C ASN A 124 0.12 -6.54 -12.44
N TYR A 125 0.51 -7.70 -11.91
CA TYR A 125 0.36 -8.96 -12.64
C TYR A 125 -0.99 -9.65 -12.37
N LEU A 126 -1.47 -9.62 -11.12
CA LEU A 126 -2.66 -10.36 -10.70
C LEU A 126 -3.92 -9.49 -10.67
N GLY A 127 -3.77 -8.18 -10.64
CA GLY A 127 -4.87 -7.21 -10.57
C GLY A 127 -5.02 -6.58 -9.19
N TRP A 128 -5.78 -5.48 -9.13
CA TRP A 128 -5.98 -4.71 -7.92
C TRP A 128 -6.70 -5.51 -6.83
N GLY A 129 -6.19 -5.42 -5.60
CA GLY A 129 -6.72 -6.18 -4.48
C GLY A 129 -6.22 -7.62 -4.39
N SER A 130 -5.21 -8.00 -5.19
CA SER A 130 -4.45 -9.22 -4.93
C SER A 130 -3.64 -9.02 -3.66
N TYR A 131 -3.81 -9.89 -2.66
CA TYR A 131 -3.11 -9.80 -1.37
C TYR A 131 -2.63 -11.17 -0.90
N GLY A 132 -1.66 -11.17 0.02
CA GLY A 132 -1.24 -12.36 0.75
C GLY A 132 -0.62 -13.42 -0.15
N ASN A 133 -1.13 -14.65 -0.06
CA ASN A 133 -0.47 -15.85 -0.58
C ASN A 133 -0.43 -15.95 -2.12
N GLU A 134 -1.05 -14.99 -2.83
CA GLU A 134 -1.11 -15.01 -4.29
C GLU A 134 0.21 -14.65 -4.96
N PHE A 135 1.17 -14.05 -4.26
CA PHE A 135 2.50 -13.73 -4.80
C PHE A 135 3.22 -14.98 -5.34
N SER A 136 2.95 -16.15 -4.76
CA SER A 136 3.42 -17.46 -5.26
C SER A 136 3.13 -17.68 -6.75
N LYS A 137 1.95 -17.24 -7.24
CA LYS A 137 1.55 -17.37 -8.64
C LYS A 137 2.48 -16.61 -9.60
N ILE A 138 3.12 -15.54 -9.12
CA ILE A 138 4.08 -14.73 -9.89
C ILE A 138 5.44 -15.41 -9.93
N LEU A 139 5.84 -16.02 -8.81
CA LEU A 139 7.09 -16.77 -8.72
C LEU A 139 7.04 -18.06 -9.55
N GLU A 140 5.89 -18.75 -9.55
CA GLU A 140 5.66 -19.96 -10.35
C GLU A 140 5.53 -19.69 -11.86
N ASN A 141 5.11 -18.48 -12.25
CA ASN A 141 4.97 -18.10 -13.66
C ASN A 141 6.27 -17.49 -14.20
N GLN A 142 6.96 -18.21 -15.09
CA GLN A 142 8.18 -17.74 -15.76
C GLN A 142 7.94 -16.85 -16.97
N SER A 143 6.70 -16.78 -17.47
CA SER A 143 6.34 -16.03 -18.67
C SER A 143 5.45 -14.83 -18.33
N LEU A 144 5.93 -13.98 -17.44
CA LEU A 144 5.27 -12.70 -17.15
C LEU A 144 5.53 -11.69 -18.28
N PRO A 145 4.56 -10.84 -18.61
CA PRO A 145 4.81 -9.69 -19.48
C PRO A 145 5.79 -8.71 -18.81
N SER A 146 6.22 -7.67 -19.54
CA SER A 146 7.00 -6.61 -18.91
C SER A 146 6.22 -5.96 -17.77
N PHE A 147 6.94 -5.41 -16.78
CA PHE A 147 6.32 -4.79 -15.62
C PHE A 147 5.44 -3.59 -16.04
N GLU A 148 5.88 -2.83 -17.04
CA GLU A 148 5.10 -1.73 -17.64
C GLU A 148 3.80 -2.21 -18.32
N GLU A 149 3.83 -3.33 -19.04
CA GLU A 149 2.62 -3.90 -19.64
C GLU A 149 1.63 -4.37 -18.56
N GLY A 150 2.14 -5.03 -17.50
CA GLY A 150 1.31 -5.45 -16.36
C GLY A 150 0.60 -4.26 -15.71
N ARG A 151 1.29 -3.13 -15.55
CA ARG A 151 0.72 -1.89 -15.03
C ARG A 151 -0.45 -1.36 -15.86
N VAL A 152 -0.26 -1.23 -17.17
CA VAL A 152 -1.32 -0.77 -18.09
C VAL A 152 -2.51 -1.73 -18.04
N GLU A 153 -2.26 -3.03 -18.01
CA GLU A 153 -3.29 -4.05 -17.92
C GLU A 153 -4.07 -3.99 -16.60
N ARG A 154 -3.39 -3.74 -15.48
CA ARG A 154 -4.04 -3.50 -14.17
C ARG A 154 -5.01 -2.32 -14.26
N VAL A 155 -4.59 -1.19 -14.82
CA VAL A 155 -5.46 -0.01 -14.97
C VAL A 155 -6.65 -0.32 -15.88
N LYS A 156 -6.44 -1.00 -17.01
CA LYS A 156 -7.55 -1.45 -17.88
C LYS A 156 -8.59 -2.27 -17.11
N LYS A 157 -8.15 -3.26 -16.34
CA LYS A 157 -9.03 -4.09 -15.50
C LYS A 157 -9.81 -3.29 -14.47
N ILE A 158 -9.17 -2.32 -13.80
CA ILE A 158 -9.85 -1.41 -12.85
C ILE A 158 -10.92 -0.59 -13.57
N LEU A 159 -10.59 -0.02 -14.73
CA LEU A 159 -11.52 0.79 -15.52
C LEU A 159 -12.72 -0.03 -16.01
N ASP A 160 -12.47 -1.26 -16.46
CA ASP A 160 -13.52 -2.20 -16.90
C ASP A 160 -14.45 -2.62 -15.75
N LYS A 161 -13.87 -3.02 -14.62
CA LYS A 161 -14.63 -3.42 -13.43
C LYS A 161 -15.57 -2.31 -12.95
N ASN A 162 -15.11 -1.06 -13.00
CA ASN A 162 -15.88 0.11 -12.59
C ASN A 162 -16.68 0.76 -13.73
N LYS A 163 -16.72 0.13 -14.91
CA LYS A 163 -17.48 0.60 -16.09
C LYS A 163 -17.16 2.04 -16.51
N PHE A 164 -15.90 2.47 -16.35
CA PHE A 164 -15.45 3.77 -16.87
C PHE A 164 -15.46 3.77 -18.40
N GLN A 165 -16.04 4.83 -18.99
CA GLN A 165 -16.22 4.97 -20.44
C GLN A 165 -15.85 6.37 -20.94
N GLY A 166 -15.71 6.50 -22.26
CA GLY A 166 -15.47 7.76 -22.96
C GLY A 166 -14.16 8.45 -22.56
N LYS A 167 -14.17 9.78 -22.59
CA LYS A 167 -12.97 10.62 -22.39
C LYS A 167 -12.27 10.38 -21.06
N THR A 168 -12.99 10.03 -19.99
CA THR A 168 -12.40 9.75 -18.67
C THR A 168 -11.54 8.49 -18.73
N ARG A 169 -12.02 7.44 -19.39
CA ARG A 169 -11.25 6.21 -19.58
C ARG A 169 -10.00 6.47 -20.42
N GLU A 170 -10.16 7.16 -21.54
CA GLU A 170 -9.05 7.50 -22.44
C GLU A 170 -7.99 8.34 -21.74
N PHE A 171 -8.42 9.33 -20.94
CA PHE A 171 -7.51 10.15 -20.14
C PHE A 171 -6.71 9.30 -19.14
N LEU A 172 -7.38 8.44 -18.37
CA LEU A 172 -6.72 7.61 -17.35
C LEU A 172 -5.76 6.59 -17.96
N LEU A 173 -6.12 5.96 -19.08
CA LEU A 173 -5.22 5.05 -19.81
C LEU A 173 -4.01 5.79 -20.36
N LYS A 174 -4.23 6.96 -20.98
CA LYS A 174 -3.14 7.78 -21.52
C LYS A 174 -2.19 8.27 -20.44
N MET A 175 -2.73 8.61 -19.25
CA MET A 175 -1.91 8.98 -18.10
C MET A 175 -1.01 7.82 -17.66
N GLU A 176 -1.54 6.60 -17.59
CA GLU A 176 -0.76 5.41 -17.23
C GLU A 176 0.31 5.10 -18.29
N GLU A 177 -0.06 5.09 -19.58
CA GLU A 177 0.86 4.81 -20.70
C GLU A 177 1.98 5.87 -20.85
N ASN A 178 1.71 7.11 -20.45
CA ASN A 178 2.69 8.19 -20.45
C ASN A 178 3.57 8.22 -19.21
N SER A 179 3.13 7.60 -18.10
CA SER A 179 4.01 7.35 -16.96
C SER A 179 4.95 6.22 -17.34
N ARG A 180 6.12 6.56 -17.91
CA ARG A 180 7.15 5.58 -18.29
C ARG A 180 8.23 5.48 -17.21
N SER A 181 8.87 4.31 -17.13
CA SER A 181 10.05 4.08 -16.30
C SER A 181 11.15 5.11 -16.65
N PRO A 182 11.99 5.55 -15.69
CA PRO A 182 12.14 5.10 -14.30
C PRO A 182 11.06 5.57 -13.31
N TYR A 183 10.65 4.71 -12.37
CA TYR A 183 9.76 5.11 -11.27
C TYR A 183 10.54 5.23 -9.96
N GLU A 184 10.38 6.34 -9.24
CA GLU A 184 10.91 6.47 -7.88
C GLU A 184 10.03 5.71 -6.89
N TYR A 185 10.68 5.03 -5.94
CA TYR A 185 9.99 4.39 -4.84
C TYR A 185 9.27 5.42 -3.95
N GLY A 186 8.03 5.11 -3.52
CA GLY A 186 7.12 6.04 -2.84
C GLY A 186 6.12 6.74 -3.77
N TYR A 187 6.39 6.78 -5.09
CA TYR A 187 5.40 7.22 -6.08
C TYR A 187 4.14 6.35 -6.04
N PHE A 188 4.31 5.02 -5.86
CA PHE A 188 3.19 4.08 -5.78
C PHE A 188 2.33 4.28 -4.51
N GLU A 189 2.92 4.65 -3.37
CA GLU A 189 2.15 4.94 -2.14
C GLU A 189 1.29 6.18 -2.36
N GLY A 190 1.83 7.23 -3.00
CA GLY A 190 1.07 8.44 -3.34
C GLY A 190 -0.12 8.16 -4.26
N TRP A 191 0.04 7.31 -5.27
CA TRP A 191 -1.05 6.94 -6.17
C TRP A 191 -2.05 5.98 -5.52
N ASP A 192 -1.61 5.02 -4.71
CA ASP A 192 -2.51 4.12 -3.97
C ASP A 192 -3.39 4.92 -2.99
N TRP A 193 -2.83 5.93 -2.31
CA TRP A 193 -3.60 6.89 -1.52
C TRP A 193 -4.57 7.70 -2.38
N ALA A 194 -4.15 8.21 -3.54
CA ALA A 194 -5.02 8.94 -4.44
C ALA A 194 -6.18 8.07 -4.97
N PHE A 195 -5.92 6.82 -5.33
CA PHE A 195 -6.92 5.87 -5.81
C PHE A 195 -7.84 5.37 -4.69
N LYS A 196 -7.33 5.12 -3.48
CA LYS A 196 -8.15 4.80 -2.30
C LYS A 196 -9.05 5.96 -1.91
N PHE A 197 -8.54 7.19 -1.99
CA PHE A 197 -9.33 8.41 -1.78
C PHE A 197 -10.42 8.55 -2.85
N LEU A 198 -10.07 8.38 -4.13
CA LEU A 198 -11.04 8.40 -5.23
C LEU A 198 -12.13 7.33 -5.05
N TYR A 199 -11.74 6.11 -4.68
CA TYR A 199 -12.66 5.02 -4.40
C TYR A 199 -13.59 5.38 -3.23
N PHE A 200 -13.07 5.88 -2.11
CA PHE A 200 -13.86 6.30 -0.95
C PHE A 200 -14.87 7.39 -1.30
N VAL A 201 -14.45 8.42 -2.05
CA VAL A 201 -15.32 9.52 -2.48
C VAL A 201 -16.41 9.03 -3.43
N LEU A 202 -16.08 8.12 -4.36
CA LEU A 202 -17.03 7.58 -5.34
C LEU A 202 -17.98 6.51 -4.75
N SER A 203 -17.54 5.75 -3.75
CA SER A 203 -18.38 4.75 -3.06
C SER A 203 -19.35 5.37 -2.07
N THR A 204 -19.13 6.62 -1.66
CA THR A 204 -20.00 7.37 -0.74
C THR A 204 -20.98 8.31 -1.46
N THR A 205 -20.93 8.35 -2.80
CA THR A 205 -21.85 9.14 -3.65
C THR A 205 -22.94 8.33 -4.34
N ILE A 206 -23.19 7.08 -3.89
CA ILE A 206 -24.34 6.25 -4.31
C ILE A 206 -25.27 6.04 -3.11
#